data_AF-A0A352NE58-F1
#
_entry.id   AF-A0A352NE58-F1
#
_cell.length_a   1.000
_cell.length_b   1.000
_cell.length_c   1.000
_cell.angle_alpha   90.00
_cell.angle_beta   90.00
_cell.angle_gamma   90.00
#
_symmetry.space_group_name_H-M   'P 1'
#
loop_
_entity.id
_entity.type
_entity.pdbx_description
1 polymer ?
#
loop_
_entity_poly.entity_id
_entity_poly.type
_entity_poly.pdbx_seq_one_letter_code
_entity_poly.pdbx_strand_id
1 'polypeptide(L)'
;MNSDKILRDLNQQVYLVDPAYKGGKYVTYVAKSDNQLKSREENTLKLSGGQEFRVISVENGKWGFQGMAVAPVKGGHVDYSQVTVVAAGTDPSQPIDLLEALDAATDI
;
A
#
# COMPACT_ATOMS: atom_id res chain seq x y z
N MET A 1 -0.94 10.36 -21.19
CA MET A 1 -0.29 10.07 -19.89
C MET A 1 -1.41 10.04 -18.86
N ASN A 2 -1.86 8.85 -18.43
CA ASN A 2 -3.00 8.69 -17.50
C ASN A 2 -2.50 8.70 -16.05
N SER A 3 -1.86 9.80 -15.64
CA SER A 3 -1.33 10.00 -14.28
C SER A 3 -2.39 9.75 -13.21
N ASP A 4 -3.61 10.25 -13.42
CA ASP A 4 -4.71 10.10 -12.46
C ASP A 4 -5.11 8.63 -12.28
N LYS A 5 -5.07 7.85 -13.36
CA LYS A 5 -5.37 6.41 -13.26
C LYS A 5 -4.31 5.68 -12.44
N ILE A 6 -3.04 5.99 -12.65
CA ILE A 6 -1.93 5.41 -11.89
C ILE A 6 -2.07 5.75 -10.39
N LEU A 7 -2.36 7.01 -10.06
CA LEU A 7 -2.56 7.44 -8.68
C LEU A 7 -3.75 6.73 -8.02
N ARG A 8 -4.87 6.58 -8.74
CA ARG A 8 -6.03 5.82 -8.25
C ARG A 8 -5.72 4.35 -8.03
N ASP A 9 -5.01 3.71 -8.97
CA ASP A 9 -4.62 2.31 -8.85
C ASP A 9 -3.67 2.13 -7.63
N LEU A 10 -2.69 3.03 -7.43
CA LEU A 10 -1.80 3.03 -6.26
C LEU A 10 -2.57 3.23 -4.95
N ASN A 11 -3.51 4.17 -4.91
CA ASN A 11 -4.33 4.43 -3.73
C ASN A 11 -5.15 3.19 -3.32
N GLN A 12 -5.60 2.38 -4.28
CA GLN A 12 -6.29 1.12 -3.95
C GLN A 12 -5.34 0.03 -3.44
N GLN A 13 -4.06 0.06 -3.83
CA GLN A 13 -3.10 -0.95 -3.39
C GLN A 13 -2.60 -0.72 -1.96
N VAL A 14 -2.64 0.51 -1.42
CA VAL A 14 -2.05 0.82 -0.10
C VAL A 14 -2.72 0.07 1.05
N TYR A 15 -4.01 -0.23 0.96
CA TYR A 15 -4.73 -1.03 1.96
C TYR A 15 -4.14 -2.45 2.12
N LEU A 16 -3.51 -3.00 1.06
CA LEU A 16 -2.85 -4.30 1.10
C LEU A 16 -1.50 -4.26 1.86
N VAL A 17 -1.11 -3.12 2.43
CA VAL A 17 -0.03 -3.08 3.44
C VAL A 17 -0.49 -3.75 4.74
N ASP A 18 -1.77 -3.67 5.06
CA ASP A 18 -2.34 -4.36 6.21
C ASP A 18 -2.59 -5.85 5.86
N PRO A 19 -1.92 -6.81 6.54
CA PRO A 19 -2.19 -8.23 6.32
C PRO A 19 -3.60 -8.67 6.74
N ALA A 20 -4.31 -7.88 7.57
CA ALA A 20 -5.68 -8.16 7.95
C ALA A 20 -6.71 -7.68 6.91
N TYR A 21 -6.32 -6.79 6.00
CA TYR A 21 -7.21 -6.25 4.98
C TYR A 21 -7.69 -7.35 4.02
N LYS A 22 -9.02 -7.53 3.94
CA LYS A 22 -9.68 -8.58 3.16
C LYS A 22 -10.27 -8.08 1.84
N GLY A 23 -9.60 -7.13 1.18
CA GLY A 23 -10.03 -6.52 -0.10
C GLY A 23 -9.92 -7.42 -1.34
N GLY A 24 -10.18 -8.73 -1.20
CA GLY A 24 -10.26 -9.69 -2.30
C GLY A 24 -8.92 -10.21 -2.86
N LYS A 25 -7.77 -9.64 -2.46
CA LYS A 25 -6.43 -10.15 -2.77
C LYS A 25 -5.77 -10.72 -1.52
N TYR A 26 -5.20 -11.92 -1.64
CA TYR A 26 -4.43 -12.57 -0.56
C TYR A 26 -2.93 -12.21 -0.66
N VAL A 27 -2.61 -10.92 -0.76
CA VAL A 27 -1.23 -10.43 -0.83
C VAL A 27 -1.05 -9.28 0.15
N THR A 28 0.13 -9.22 0.77
CA THR A 28 0.57 -8.10 1.60
C THR A 28 1.80 -7.43 0.98
N TYR A 29 1.76 -6.11 0.81
CA TYR A 29 2.91 -5.36 0.32
C TYR A 29 3.94 -5.12 1.43
N VAL A 30 5.21 -5.42 1.16
CA VAL A 30 6.31 -5.30 2.14
C VAL A 30 7.55 -4.68 1.52
N ALA A 31 8.32 -3.97 2.34
CA ALA A 31 9.60 -3.37 1.97
C ALA A 31 10.79 -4.33 2.22
N LYS A 32 10.73 -5.52 1.64
CA LYS A 32 11.79 -6.55 1.77
C LYS A 32 12.49 -6.79 0.44
N SER A 33 13.70 -7.34 0.50
CA SER A 33 14.36 -7.88 -0.69
C SER A 33 13.68 -9.17 -1.16
N ASP A 34 13.83 -9.50 -2.44
CA ASP A 34 13.06 -10.59 -3.08
C ASP A 34 13.35 -11.96 -2.43
N ASN A 35 14.59 -12.18 -1.97
CA ASN A 35 15.02 -13.39 -1.26
C ASN A 35 14.47 -13.51 0.17
N GLN A 36 13.82 -12.47 0.71
CA GLN A 36 13.25 -12.44 2.06
C GLN A 36 11.72 -12.48 2.05
N LEU A 37 11.10 -12.51 0.87
CA LEU A 37 9.64 -12.56 0.74
C LEU A 37 9.11 -13.90 1.26
N LYS A 38 8.10 -13.82 2.12
CA LYS A 38 7.32 -14.98 2.54
C LYS A 38 6.19 -15.26 1.55
N SER A 39 5.53 -16.40 1.71
CA SER A 39 4.31 -16.69 0.97
C SER A 39 3.29 -15.57 1.15
N ARG A 40 2.70 -15.10 0.04
CA ARG A 40 1.75 -13.98 -0.03
C ARG A 40 2.33 -12.59 0.26
N GLU A 41 3.65 -12.46 0.41
CA GLU A 41 4.28 -11.14 0.43
C GLU A 41 4.72 -10.75 -0.97
N GLU A 42 4.42 -9.51 -1.36
CA GLU A 42 4.93 -8.91 -2.58
C GLU A 42 5.64 -7.60 -2.25
N ASN A 43 6.57 -7.21 -3.10
CA ASN A 43 7.30 -5.96 -2.94
C ASN A 43 7.37 -5.16 -4.25
N THR A 44 6.63 -5.60 -5.27
CA THR A 44 6.55 -4.98 -6.59
C THR A 44 5.09 -4.92 -6.99
N LEU A 45 4.60 -3.73 -7.34
CA LEU A 45 3.25 -3.51 -7.82
C LEU A 45 3.25 -3.47 -9.33
N LYS A 46 2.30 -4.20 -9.95
CA LYS A 46 2.06 -4.13 -11.40
C LYS A 46 0.72 -3.46 -11.65
N LEU A 47 0.76 -2.24 -12.19
CA LEU A 47 -0.45 -1.48 -12.48
C LEU A 47 -0.95 -1.76 -13.90
N SER A 48 -2.23 -1.45 -14.12
CA SER A 48 -2.98 -1.73 -15.36
C SER A 48 -2.36 -1.19 -16.67
N GLY A 49 -1.42 -0.26 -16.60
CA GLY A 49 -0.68 0.27 -17.76
C GLY A 49 0.64 -0.43 -18.06
N GLY A 50 0.97 -1.53 -17.36
CA GLY A 50 2.27 -2.20 -17.45
C GLY A 50 3.40 -1.47 -16.71
N GLN A 51 3.09 -0.34 -16.05
CA GLN A 51 4.03 0.33 -15.17
C GLN A 51 4.20 -0.49 -13.89
N GLU A 52 5.45 -0.80 -13.58
CA GLU A 52 5.84 -1.48 -12.36
C GLU A 52 6.43 -0.48 -11.35
N PHE A 53 6.22 -0.77 -10.08
CA PHE A 53 6.73 0.01 -8.96
C PHE A 53 7.31 -0.91 -7.89
N ARG A 54 8.47 -0.56 -7.35
CA ARG A 54 9.08 -1.23 -6.20
C ARG A 54 8.58 -0.58 -4.92
N VAL A 55 8.14 -1.40 -3.97
CA VAL A 55 7.87 -0.97 -2.59
C VAL A 55 9.20 -0.66 -1.91
N ILE A 56 9.33 0.57 -1.43
CA ILE A 56 10.52 1.10 -0.76
C ILE A 56 10.36 1.07 0.75
N SER A 57 9.16 1.44 1.22
CA SER A 57 8.81 1.42 2.64
C SER A 57 7.31 1.20 2.78
N VAL A 58 6.91 0.61 3.90
CA VAL A 58 5.51 0.44 4.28
C VAL A 58 5.34 0.84 5.73
N GLU A 59 4.16 1.36 6.06
CA GLU A 59 3.73 1.65 7.42
C GLU A 59 2.30 1.10 7.57
N ASN A 60 2.10 0.23 8.55
CA ASN A 60 0.77 -0.17 9.00
C ASN A 60 0.56 0.43 10.38
N GLY A 61 0.11 1.68 10.39
CA GLY A 61 -0.01 2.48 11.59
C GLY A 61 -1.23 2.10 12.43
N LYS A 62 -1.36 2.75 13.58
CA LYS A 62 -2.57 2.67 14.39
C LYS A 62 -3.72 3.43 13.72
N TRP A 63 -4.95 3.08 14.07
CA TRP A 63 -6.18 3.82 13.73
C TRP A 63 -6.52 3.75 12.23
N GLY A 64 -6.39 2.56 11.65
CA GLY A 64 -6.68 2.32 10.24
C GLY A 64 -5.75 3.04 9.25
N PHE A 65 -4.57 3.50 9.67
CA PHE A 65 -3.62 4.16 8.76
C PHE A 65 -2.74 3.14 8.04
N GLN A 66 -2.71 3.20 6.71
CA GLN A 66 -1.73 2.49 5.89
C GLN A 66 -0.95 3.47 5.01
N GLY A 67 0.37 3.32 4.98
CA GLY A 67 1.28 4.10 4.16
C GLY A 67 2.20 3.21 3.34
N MET A 68 2.52 3.65 2.12
CA MET A 68 3.45 2.95 1.23
C MET A 68 4.23 3.95 0.38
N ALA A 69 5.56 3.83 0.40
CA ALA A 69 6.45 4.54 -0.50
C ALA A 69 6.87 3.62 -1.64
N VAL A 70 6.76 4.09 -2.88
CA VAL A 70 7.08 3.32 -4.07
C VAL A 70 7.97 4.10 -5.04
N ALA A 71 8.82 3.38 -5.77
CA ALA A 71 9.65 3.93 -6.83
C ALA A 71 9.38 3.19 -8.15
N PRO A 72 9.30 3.86 -9.31
CA PRO A 72 9.02 3.21 -10.57
C PRO A 72 10.18 2.29 -10.98
N VAL A 73 9.85 1.18 -11.62
CA VAL A 73 10.82 0.29 -12.26
C VAL A 73 10.87 0.62 -13.75
N LYS A 74 12.06 0.92 -14.27
CA LYS A 74 12.31 1.25 -15.68
C LYS A 74 13.42 0.34 -16.21
N GLY A 75 13.12 -0.45 -17.23
CA GLY A 75 14.11 -1.37 -17.82
C GLY A 75 14.69 -2.37 -16.83
N GLY A 76 13.92 -2.82 -15.84
CA GLY A 76 14.37 -3.74 -14.79
C GLY A 76 15.14 -3.08 -13.62
N HIS A 77 15.35 -1.76 -13.66
CA HIS A 77 16.02 -1.01 -12.60
C HIS A 77 15.03 -0.13 -11.83
N VAL A 78 15.18 -0.10 -10.51
CA VAL A 78 14.39 0.78 -9.64
C VAL A 78 14.94 2.21 -9.72
N ASP A 79 14.10 3.16 -10.08
CA ASP A 79 14.45 4.58 -10.18
C ASP A 79 14.17 5.28 -8.84
N TYR A 80 15.12 5.19 -7.91
CA TYR A 80 15.03 5.80 -6.57
C TYR A 80 15.05 7.34 -6.58
N SER A 81 15.31 7.98 -7.73
CA SER A 81 15.23 9.45 -7.84
C SER A 81 13.78 9.96 -7.84
N GLN A 82 12.82 9.06 -8.06
CA GLN A 82 11.39 9.36 -8.09
C GLN A 82 10.67 8.46 -7.08
N VAL A 83 10.25 9.03 -5.96
CA VAL A 83 9.49 8.30 -4.92
C VAL A 83 8.10 8.90 -4.82
N THR A 84 7.10 8.05 -4.94
CA THR A 84 5.70 8.38 -4.67
C THR A 84 5.31 7.80 -3.33
N VAL A 85 4.77 8.65 -2.45
CA VAL A 85 4.19 8.21 -1.18
C VAL A 85 2.68 8.24 -1.33
N VAL A 86 2.05 7.11 -1.04
CA VAL A 86 0.59 6.97 -0.97
C VAL A 86 0.21 6.53 0.43
N ALA A 87 -0.90 7.06 0.92
CA ALA A 87 -1.44 6.72 2.22
C ALA A 87 -2.96 6.62 2.11
N ALA A 88 -3.53 5.68 2.84
CA ALA A 88 -4.96 5.62 3.11
C ALA A 88 -5.20 5.70 4.61
N GLY A 89 -6.26 6.40 4.97
CA GLY A 89 -6.87 6.27 6.28
C GLY A 89 -8.14 5.43 6.14
N THR A 90 -8.35 4.57 7.13
CA THR A 90 -9.59 3.89 7.53
C THR A 90 -10.37 3.27 6.36
N ASP A 91 -10.43 1.94 6.30
CA ASP A 91 -11.43 1.24 5.49
C ASP A 91 -12.78 1.26 6.24
N PRO A 92 -13.75 2.11 5.84
CA PRO A 92 -15.04 2.22 6.53
C PRO A 92 -15.87 0.94 6.47
N SER A 93 -15.43 -0.07 5.70
CA SER A 93 -16.07 -1.38 5.59
C SER A 93 -15.71 -2.30 6.76
N GLN A 94 -14.67 -1.98 7.55
CA GLN A 94 -14.25 -2.78 8.70
C GLN A 94 -14.94 -2.30 9.99
N PRO A 95 -15.53 -3.20 10.80
CA PRO A 95 -16.17 -2.82 12.06
C PRO A 95 -15.20 -2.22 13.09
N ILE A 96 -13.92 -2.58 13.02
CA ILE A 96 -12.88 -2.09 13.93
C ILE A 96 -12.60 -0.60 13.66
N ASP A 97 -12.61 -0.20 12.40
CA ASP A 97 -12.42 1.16 11.93
C ASP A 97 -13.52 2.13 12.41
N LEU A 98 -14.75 1.64 12.64
CA LEU A 98 -15.83 2.44 13.22
C LEU A 98 -15.64 2.68 14.73
N LEU A 99 -15.11 1.69 15.45
CA LEU A 99 -14.74 1.84 16.87
C LEU A 99 -13.50 2.73 17.02
N GLU A 100 -12.56 2.67 16.09
CA GLU A 100 -11.36 3.53 16.05
C GLU A 100 -11.70 4.98 15.73
N ALA A 101 -12.65 5.26 14.83
CA ALA A 101 -13.15 6.60 14.59
C ALA A 101 -13.84 7.21 15.82
N LEU A 102 -14.46 6.37 16.66
CA LEU A 102 -15.04 6.79 17.93
C LEU A 102 -13.93 7.08 18.95
N ASP A 103 -12.92 6.22 19.07
CA ASP A 103 -11.79 6.36 20.00
C ASP A 103 -11.02 7.67 19.76
N ALA A 104 -10.65 7.95 18.51
CA ALA A 104 -9.98 9.20 18.11
C ALA A 104 -10.85 10.46 18.34
N ALA A 105 -12.17 10.32 18.37
CA ALA A 105 -13.09 11.41 18.69
C ALA A 105 -13.32 11.59 20.20
N THR A 106 -13.05 10.56 21.01
CA THR A 106 -13.28 10.57 22.46
C THR A 106 -12.03 10.73 23.32
N ASP A 107 -10.82 10.50 22.77
CA ASP A 107 -9.54 10.70 23.47
C ASP A 107 -9.46 9.90 24.80
N ILE A 108 -10.00 8.67 24.82
CA ILE A 108 -10.07 7.77 26.00
C ILE A 108 -8.95 6.72 25.96
#